data_AF-A0A4Q4WHX8-F1
#
_entry.id   AF-A0A4Q4WHX8-F1
#
_cell.length_a   1.000
_cell.length_b   1.000
_cell.length_c   1.000
_cell.angle_alpha   90.00
_cell.angle_beta   90.00
_cell.angle_gamma   90.00
#
_symmetry.space_group_name_H-M   'P 1'
#
loop_
_entity.id
_entity.type
_entity.pdbx_description
1 polymer ?
#
loop_
_entity_poly.entity_id
_entity_poly.type
_entity_poly.pdbx_seq_one_letter_code
_entity_poly.pdbx_strand_id
1 'polypeptide(L)'
;MIREGQLGRVLSVTKGLKILRWEWFYREDLQDEFVTDVIDLDKIVADLSHVRDTLIDLSISAISERHRAEPELPPLKMKGSWEPITGFDKLRRLEVPLPFLVGYTPGITKRLEDGMPRNIEFLTITDDLYEQEEYEWPTVDLDLLEAIRSWLGNWRSSTPHLRGIRLLLRKMDAEWGPPMRYQLRELCAQAGIQVEITKFARDLGWKGFTIPDSN
;
A
#
# COMPACT_ATOMS: atom_id res chain seq x y z
N MET A 1 -13.61 13.09 -10.48
CA MET A 1 -12.33 12.59 -9.95
C MET A 1 -11.62 11.81 -11.06
N ILE A 2 -10.28 11.78 -11.10
CA ILE A 2 -9.56 11.08 -12.17
C ILE A 2 -9.37 9.62 -11.76
N ARG A 3 -9.92 8.68 -12.54
CA ARG A 3 -9.73 7.24 -12.39
C ARG A 3 -8.65 6.70 -13.32
N GLU A 4 -8.21 5.49 -13.08
CA GLU A 4 -7.41 4.71 -14.02
C GLU A 4 -8.04 4.67 -15.42
N GLY A 5 -7.23 4.67 -16.46
CA GLY A 5 -7.58 5.02 -17.84
C GLY A 5 -7.58 6.54 -18.11
N GLN A 6 -8.25 7.34 -17.28
CA GLN A 6 -8.25 8.81 -17.43
C GLN A 6 -6.94 9.43 -16.93
N LEU A 7 -6.36 8.86 -15.85
CA LEU A 7 -5.03 9.22 -15.37
C LEU A 7 -4.00 9.05 -16.49
N GLY A 8 -4.05 7.94 -17.23
CA GLY A 8 -3.17 7.68 -18.36
C GLY A 8 -3.26 8.77 -19.43
N ARG A 9 -4.45 9.25 -19.76
CA ARG A 9 -4.63 10.37 -20.72
C ARG A 9 -3.91 11.63 -20.27
N VAL A 10 -4.01 11.99 -18.98
CA VAL A 10 -3.31 13.17 -18.43
C VAL A 10 -1.79 12.95 -18.42
N LEU A 11 -1.33 11.78 -17.98
CA LEU A 11 0.09 11.44 -17.92
C LEU A 11 0.72 11.32 -19.31
N SER A 12 -0.06 10.96 -20.33
CA SER A 12 0.41 10.86 -21.72
C SER A 12 0.91 12.20 -22.28
N VAL A 13 0.35 13.32 -21.83
CA VAL A 13 0.74 14.68 -22.27
C VAL A 13 1.61 15.41 -21.24
N THR A 14 1.72 14.91 -20.01
CA THR A 14 2.52 15.52 -18.94
C THR A 14 3.95 14.97 -18.93
N LYS A 15 4.69 15.23 -20.00
CA LYS A 15 6.07 14.74 -20.15
C LYS A 15 6.98 15.37 -19.08
N GLY A 16 7.82 14.56 -18.45
CA GLY A 16 8.77 15.06 -17.44
C GLY A 16 8.22 15.14 -16.02
N LEU A 17 7.03 14.59 -15.75
CA LEU A 17 6.47 14.56 -14.40
C LEU A 17 7.40 13.78 -13.46
N LYS A 18 7.84 14.43 -12.38
CA LYS A 18 8.72 13.84 -11.36
C LYS A 18 7.99 13.42 -10.10
N ILE A 19 6.88 14.08 -9.78
CA ILE A 19 6.12 13.86 -8.55
C ILE A 19 4.66 13.71 -8.95
N LEU A 20 4.04 12.59 -8.58
CA LEU A 20 2.62 12.36 -8.74
C LEU A 20 2.01 12.09 -7.37
N ARG A 21 0.95 12.84 -7.06
CA ARG A 21 0.03 12.55 -5.97
C ARG A 21 -1.33 12.31 -6.58
N TRP A 22 -1.88 11.14 -6.33
CA TRP A 22 -3.14 10.73 -6.92
C TRP A 22 -4.02 10.08 -5.85
N GLU A 23 -5.29 10.46 -5.84
CA GLU A 23 -6.29 9.90 -4.95
C GLU A 23 -7.22 9.04 -5.79
N TRP A 24 -7.18 7.73 -5.55
CA TRP A 24 -8.20 6.82 -6.01
C TRP A 24 -9.42 7.00 -5.12
N PHE A 25 -10.59 7.24 -5.70
CA PHE A 25 -11.79 7.23 -4.88
C PHE A 25 -13.02 6.67 -5.56
N TYR A 26 -13.88 6.13 -4.72
CA TYR A 26 -15.12 5.49 -5.08
C TYR A 26 -16.24 5.79 -4.08
N ARG A 27 -17.43 5.98 -4.63
CA ARG A 27 -18.70 6.06 -3.91
C ARG A 27 -19.77 5.51 -4.84
N GLU A 28 -20.66 4.70 -4.33
CA GLU A 28 -21.61 3.92 -5.15
C GLU A 28 -22.53 4.80 -6.02
N ASP A 29 -23.02 5.91 -5.49
CA ASP A 29 -23.87 6.87 -6.21
C ASP A 29 -23.15 7.65 -7.32
N LEU A 30 -21.81 7.58 -7.36
CA LEU A 30 -20.98 8.20 -8.38
C LEU A 30 -20.52 7.21 -9.46
N GLN A 31 -21.03 5.97 -9.41
CA GLN A 31 -20.66 4.95 -10.37
C GLN A 31 -21.09 5.30 -11.79
N ASP A 32 -20.15 5.18 -12.73
CA ASP A 32 -20.38 5.37 -14.16
C ASP A 32 -19.45 4.44 -14.96
N GLU A 33 -19.26 4.72 -16.25
CA GLU A 33 -18.38 3.90 -17.10
C GLU A 33 -16.88 3.99 -16.74
N PHE A 34 -16.47 4.97 -15.92
CA PHE A 34 -15.10 5.21 -15.48
C PHE A 34 -14.89 5.02 -13.98
N VAL A 35 -15.87 5.40 -13.16
CA VAL A 35 -15.86 5.27 -11.71
C VAL A 35 -16.54 3.95 -11.35
N THR A 36 -15.74 2.95 -10.98
CA THR A 36 -16.23 1.61 -10.65
C THR A 36 -15.72 1.16 -9.28
N ASP A 37 -16.38 0.12 -8.74
CA ASP A 37 -16.00 -0.60 -7.52
C ASP A 37 -14.68 -1.39 -7.67
N VAL A 38 -14.06 -1.37 -8.86
CA VAL A 38 -12.86 -2.13 -9.17
C VAL A 38 -11.62 -1.25 -9.09
N ILE A 39 -10.61 -1.72 -8.34
CA ILE A 39 -9.23 -1.26 -8.38
C ILE A 39 -8.49 -2.12 -9.42
N ASP A 40 -8.25 -1.57 -10.61
CA ASP A 40 -7.55 -2.24 -11.70
C ASP A 40 -6.05 -1.89 -11.68
N LEU A 41 -5.24 -2.69 -10.97
CA LEU A 41 -3.80 -2.44 -10.81
C LEU A 41 -3.05 -2.43 -12.15
N ASP A 42 -3.45 -3.29 -13.08
CA ASP A 42 -2.84 -3.33 -14.42
C ASP A 42 -3.06 -2.01 -15.16
N LYS A 43 -4.28 -1.45 -15.11
CA LYS A 43 -4.54 -0.11 -15.67
C LYS A 43 -3.78 0.98 -14.95
N ILE A 44 -3.70 0.96 -13.62
CA ILE A 44 -2.96 1.97 -12.86
C ILE A 44 -1.50 1.98 -13.30
N VAL A 45 -0.84 0.82 -13.35
CA VAL A 45 0.56 0.75 -13.75
C VAL A 45 0.74 1.09 -15.24
N ALA A 46 -0.20 0.70 -16.11
CA ALA A 46 -0.19 1.09 -17.51
C ALA A 46 -0.29 2.61 -17.69
N ASP A 47 -1.15 3.29 -16.93
CA ASP A 47 -1.29 4.75 -16.95
C ASP A 47 0.00 5.44 -16.47
N LEU A 48 0.56 4.95 -15.36
CA LEU A 48 1.82 5.46 -14.80
C LEU A 48 3.00 5.26 -15.75
N SER A 49 2.94 4.26 -16.63
CA SER A 49 4.03 3.95 -17.57
C SER A 49 4.38 5.11 -18.50
N HIS A 50 3.43 6.02 -18.76
CA HIS A 50 3.65 7.22 -19.56
C HIS A 50 4.71 8.18 -18.98
N VAL A 51 4.96 8.10 -17.67
CA VAL A 51 5.95 8.91 -16.93
C VAL A 51 7.00 8.04 -16.23
N ARG A 52 7.10 6.76 -16.59
CA ARG A 52 8.03 5.78 -16.00
C ARG A 52 9.46 6.28 -15.88
N ASP A 53 9.97 6.91 -16.94
CA ASP A 53 11.36 7.34 -17.03
C ASP A 53 11.65 8.67 -16.31
N THR A 54 10.62 9.30 -15.75
CA THR A 54 10.73 10.63 -15.14
C THR A 54 10.22 10.68 -13.70
N LEU A 55 9.30 9.78 -13.33
CA LEU A 55 8.67 9.73 -12.02
C LEU A 55 9.68 9.33 -10.94
N ILE A 56 9.83 10.17 -9.93
CA ILE A 56 10.75 10.01 -8.80
C ILE A 56 9.98 9.72 -7.51
N ASP A 57 8.80 10.30 -7.38
CA ASP A 57 7.99 10.29 -6.17
C ASP A 57 6.53 10.01 -6.55
N LEU A 58 5.98 8.91 -6.02
CA LEU A 58 4.61 8.47 -6.25
C LEU A 58 3.91 8.32 -4.90
N SER A 59 2.80 9.03 -4.73
CA SER A 59 1.87 8.84 -3.62
C SER A 59 0.49 8.57 -4.18
N ILE A 60 -0.06 7.41 -3.82
CA ILE A 60 -1.42 7.00 -4.10
C ILE A 60 -2.15 6.88 -2.77
N SER A 61 -3.21 7.66 -2.60
CA SER A 61 -4.20 7.42 -1.54
C SER A 61 -5.42 6.73 -2.12
N ALA A 62 -6.14 5.98 -1.28
CA ALA A 62 -7.37 5.33 -1.70
C ALA A 62 -8.50 5.53 -0.69
N ILE A 63 -9.62 6.07 -1.16
CA ILE A 63 -10.77 6.40 -0.32
C ILE A 63 -12.03 5.75 -0.90
N SER A 64 -12.75 5.02 -0.05
CA SER A 64 -14.11 4.56 -0.32
C SER A 64 -15.04 5.26 0.66
N GLU A 65 -16.10 5.86 0.16
CA GLU A 65 -17.11 6.53 0.99
C GLU A 65 -18.45 5.80 0.95
N ARG A 66 -19.21 5.93 2.04
CA ARG A 66 -20.60 5.49 2.11
C ARG A 66 -21.48 6.55 1.47
N HIS A 67 -22.51 6.13 0.74
CA HIS A 67 -23.64 7.02 0.49
C HIS A 67 -24.35 7.28 1.84
N ARG A 68 -24.84 8.51 2.09
CA ARG A 68 -25.33 8.94 3.42
C ARG A 68 -26.41 8.04 4.03
N ALA A 69 -27.13 7.29 3.21
CA ALA A 69 -28.20 6.40 3.64
C ALA A 69 -27.72 4.97 3.98
N GLU A 70 -26.49 4.60 3.59
CA GLU A 70 -26.00 3.23 3.69
C GLU A 70 -25.18 3.00 4.97
N PRO A 71 -25.45 1.90 5.71
CA PRO A 71 -24.75 1.60 6.94
C PRO A 71 -23.32 1.08 6.70
N GLU A 72 -23.04 0.47 5.55
CA GLU A 72 -21.79 -0.22 5.23
C GLU A 72 -21.00 0.51 4.12
N LEU A 73 -19.69 0.24 4.03
CA LEU A 73 -18.90 0.69 2.89
C LEU A 73 -19.27 -0.15 1.66
N PRO A 74 -19.32 0.44 0.46
CA PRO A 74 -19.59 -0.35 -0.71
C PRO A 74 -18.42 -1.32 -0.94
N PRO A 75 -18.71 -2.58 -1.31
CA PRO A 75 -17.70 -3.59 -1.50
C PRO A 75 -16.81 -3.21 -2.68
N LEU A 76 -15.50 -3.32 -2.48
CA LEU A 76 -14.52 -3.10 -3.53
C LEU A 76 -14.02 -4.43 -4.08
N LYS A 77 -13.56 -4.42 -5.32
CA LYS A 77 -12.81 -5.53 -5.92
C LYS A 77 -11.44 -5.04 -6.34
N MET A 78 -10.43 -5.91 -6.28
CA MET A 78 -9.13 -5.64 -6.87
C MET A 78 -8.73 -6.72 -7.85
N LYS A 79 -8.09 -6.32 -8.94
CA LYS A 79 -7.55 -7.24 -9.95
C LYS A 79 -6.24 -6.72 -10.52
N GLY A 80 -5.55 -7.59 -11.24
CA GLY A 80 -4.30 -7.29 -11.90
C GLY A 80 -3.10 -7.39 -10.96
N SER A 81 -1.98 -6.83 -11.40
CA SER A 81 -0.70 -6.93 -10.70
C SER A 81 -0.02 -5.58 -10.55
N TRP A 82 0.54 -5.35 -9.35
CA TRP A 82 1.41 -4.21 -9.07
C TRP A 82 2.84 -4.41 -9.60
N GLU A 83 3.24 -5.67 -9.87
CA GLU A 83 4.60 -6.07 -10.23
C GLU A 83 5.27 -5.26 -11.37
N PRO A 84 4.56 -4.79 -12.43
CA PRO A 84 5.23 -4.04 -13.49
C PRO A 84 5.78 -2.68 -13.04
N ILE A 85 5.42 -2.19 -11.84
CA ILE A 85 6.02 -0.99 -11.23
C ILE A 85 7.53 -1.17 -10.99
N THR A 86 8.00 -2.42 -10.86
CA THR A 86 9.42 -2.74 -10.62
C THR A 86 10.35 -2.14 -11.69
N GLY A 87 9.84 -1.93 -12.91
CA GLY A 87 10.57 -1.30 -14.00
C GLY A 87 10.76 0.22 -13.87
N PHE A 88 10.20 0.88 -12.85
CA PHE A 88 10.27 2.33 -12.69
C PHE A 88 11.61 2.76 -12.09
N ASP A 89 12.67 2.71 -12.89
CA ASP A 89 14.06 2.89 -12.45
C ASP A 89 14.36 4.27 -11.83
N LYS A 90 13.53 5.28 -12.06
CA LYS A 90 13.69 6.61 -11.45
C LYS A 90 12.95 6.75 -10.11
N LEU A 91 12.02 5.85 -9.80
CA LEU A 91 11.20 5.94 -8.61
C LEU A 91 12.05 5.68 -7.37
N ARG A 92 12.01 6.64 -6.44
CA ARG A 92 12.77 6.63 -5.18
C ARG A 92 11.87 6.69 -3.97
N ARG A 93 10.67 7.24 -4.10
CA ARG A 93 9.69 7.28 -3.02
C ARG A 93 8.36 6.72 -3.50
N LEU A 94 7.80 5.82 -2.71
CA LEU A 94 6.54 5.17 -2.98
C LEU A 94 5.69 5.24 -1.73
N GLU A 95 4.50 5.82 -1.85
CA GLU A 95 3.45 5.80 -0.84
C GLU A 95 2.21 5.17 -1.45
N VAL A 96 1.75 4.05 -0.89
CA VAL A 96 0.59 3.29 -1.42
C VAL A 96 -0.20 2.63 -0.28
N PRO A 97 -1.49 2.32 -0.52
CA PRO A 97 -2.27 1.47 0.36
C PRO A 97 -1.65 0.08 0.47
N LEU A 98 -1.69 -0.52 1.66
CA LEU A 98 -1.22 -1.88 1.92
C LEU A 98 -1.70 -2.90 0.86
N PRO A 99 -3.00 -2.93 0.46
CA PRO A 99 -3.48 -3.93 -0.49
C PRO A 99 -2.81 -3.91 -1.86
N PHE A 100 -2.24 -2.78 -2.28
CA PHE A 100 -1.53 -2.70 -3.56
C PHE A 100 -0.26 -3.57 -3.54
N LEU A 101 0.33 -3.76 -2.36
CA LEU A 101 1.58 -4.51 -2.19
C LEU A 101 1.35 -6.00 -1.99
N VAL A 102 0.39 -6.35 -1.12
CA VAL A 102 0.20 -7.73 -0.67
C VAL A 102 -0.98 -8.45 -1.34
N GLY A 103 -1.82 -7.71 -2.08
CA GLY A 103 -3.05 -8.28 -2.65
C GLY A 103 -4.22 -8.28 -1.67
N TYR A 104 -5.37 -8.73 -2.15
CA TYR A 104 -6.62 -8.89 -1.38
C TYR A 104 -7.09 -10.35 -1.27
N THR A 105 -6.31 -11.30 -1.81
CA THR A 105 -6.74 -12.71 -1.92
C THR A 105 -6.08 -13.55 -0.83
N PRO A 106 -6.86 -14.15 0.10
CA PRO A 106 -6.33 -15.06 1.12
C PRO A 106 -5.51 -16.20 0.51
N GLY A 107 -4.34 -16.48 1.08
CA GLY A 107 -3.48 -17.59 0.65
C GLY A 107 -2.57 -17.33 -0.56
N ILE A 108 -2.62 -16.13 -1.15
CA ILE A 108 -1.67 -15.68 -2.18
C ILE A 108 -0.91 -14.48 -1.61
N THR A 109 0.02 -14.73 -0.68
CA THR A 109 0.95 -13.69 -0.24
C THR A 109 1.95 -13.44 -1.37
N LYS A 110 1.79 -12.32 -2.07
CA LYS A 110 2.82 -11.86 -3.01
C LYS A 110 4.06 -11.45 -2.22
N ARG A 111 5.23 -11.75 -2.76
CA ARG A 111 6.49 -11.30 -2.17
C ARG A 111 6.61 -9.80 -2.38
N LEU A 112 6.96 -9.04 -1.34
CA LEU A 112 7.05 -7.59 -1.46
C LEU A 112 8.06 -7.17 -2.53
N GLU A 113 9.17 -7.89 -2.66
CA GLU A 113 10.18 -7.65 -3.70
C GLU A 113 9.63 -7.70 -5.13
N ASP A 114 8.57 -8.46 -5.39
CA ASP A 114 7.97 -8.56 -6.73
C ASP A 114 7.23 -7.27 -7.11
N GLY A 115 6.84 -6.45 -6.13
CA GLY A 115 6.15 -5.17 -6.31
C GLY A 115 7.02 -3.94 -6.02
N MET A 116 8.34 -4.08 -5.86
CA MET A 116 9.22 -2.98 -5.44
C MET A 116 10.20 -2.53 -6.52
N PRO A 117 10.20 -1.25 -6.93
CA PRO A 117 11.22 -0.71 -7.80
C PRO A 117 12.62 -0.82 -7.18
N ARG A 118 13.59 -1.25 -7.97
CA ARG A 118 14.96 -1.51 -7.49
C ARG A 118 15.63 -0.31 -6.81
N ASN A 119 15.31 0.90 -7.26
CA ASN A 119 15.90 2.15 -6.79
C ASN A 119 15.08 2.85 -5.71
N ILE A 120 14.11 2.15 -5.11
CA ILE A 120 13.33 2.69 -4.01
C ILE A 120 14.25 3.03 -2.82
N GLU A 121 14.12 4.25 -2.32
CA GLU A 121 14.83 4.74 -1.14
C GLU A 121 13.89 4.76 0.08
N PHE A 122 12.61 5.12 -0.13
CA PHE A 122 11.62 5.23 0.93
C PHE A 122 10.29 4.60 0.50
N LEU A 123 9.77 3.71 1.35
CA LEU A 123 8.43 3.14 1.22
C LEU A 123 7.54 3.67 2.34
N THR A 124 6.38 4.22 2.00
CA THR A 124 5.30 4.52 2.95
C THR A 124 4.13 3.59 2.66
N ILE A 125 3.69 2.85 3.67
CA ILE A 125 2.50 1.99 3.61
C ILE A 125 1.38 2.71 4.37
N THR A 126 0.23 2.91 3.73
CA THR A 126 -0.97 3.47 4.36
C THR A 126 -1.99 2.36 4.64
N ASP A 127 -2.83 2.58 5.65
CA ASP A 127 -3.99 1.76 5.96
C ASP A 127 -5.27 2.22 5.26
N ASP A 128 -5.09 2.87 4.11
CA ASP A 128 -6.19 3.17 3.20
C ASP A 128 -6.89 1.86 2.83
N LEU A 129 -8.22 1.91 2.71
CA LEU A 129 -9.11 0.77 2.43
C LEU A 129 -9.20 -0.29 3.54
N TYR A 130 -8.66 -0.05 4.74
CA TYR A 130 -8.73 -0.99 5.87
C TYR A 130 -10.17 -1.41 6.27
N GLU A 131 -11.14 -0.49 6.23
CA GLU A 131 -12.52 -0.76 6.67
C GLU A 131 -13.34 -1.63 5.69
N GLN A 132 -12.72 -2.15 4.63
CA GLN A 132 -13.38 -3.01 3.66
C GLN A 132 -13.56 -4.42 4.27
N GLU A 133 -14.80 -4.75 4.66
CA GLU A 133 -15.17 -5.95 5.44
C GLU A 133 -15.02 -7.27 4.68
N GLU A 134 -15.03 -7.26 3.34
CA GLU A 134 -14.85 -8.47 2.52
C GLU A 134 -13.44 -9.07 2.61
N TYR A 135 -12.54 -8.42 3.35
CA TYR A 135 -11.14 -8.80 3.48
C TYR A 135 -10.86 -9.15 4.94
N GLU A 136 -10.55 -10.42 5.22
CA GLU A 136 -10.15 -10.89 6.55
C GLU A 136 -8.77 -10.32 6.92
N TRP A 137 -8.73 -9.04 7.27
CA TRP A 137 -7.53 -8.33 7.74
C TRP A 137 -6.78 -8.96 8.93
N PRO A 138 -7.42 -9.71 9.87
CA PRO A 138 -6.70 -10.26 11.03
C PRO A 138 -5.54 -11.21 10.66
N THR A 139 -5.59 -11.88 9.51
CA THR A 139 -4.46 -12.69 8.99
C THR A 139 -3.46 -11.85 8.19
N VAL A 140 -3.93 -10.78 7.52
CA VAL A 140 -3.12 -9.92 6.65
C VAL A 140 -2.04 -9.15 7.42
N ASP A 141 -2.27 -8.79 8.69
CA ASP A 141 -1.28 -8.05 9.47
C ASP A 141 -0.07 -8.90 9.87
N LEU A 142 -0.30 -10.15 10.28
CA LEU A 142 0.78 -11.13 10.49
C LEU A 142 1.46 -11.46 9.15
N ASP A 143 0.68 -11.59 8.08
CA ASP A 143 1.20 -11.82 6.74
C ASP A 143 2.07 -10.65 6.24
N LEU A 144 1.71 -9.40 6.54
CA LEU A 144 2.51 -8.23 6.18
C LEU A 144 3.81 -8.20 6.97
N LEU A 145 3.78 -8.42 8.29
CA LEU A 145 5.00 -8.42 9.08
C LEU A 145 5.96 -9.53 8.62
N GLU A 146 5.44 -10.71 8.30
CA GLU A 146 6.23 -11.81 7.74
C GLU A 146 6.69 -11.53 6.31
N ALA A 147 5.89 -10.87 5.47
CA ALA A 147 6.31 -10.42 4.15
C ALA A 147 7.45 -9.39 4.24
N ILE A 148 7.37 -8.44 5.17
CA ILE A 148 8.44 -7.48 5.47
C ILE A 148 9.67 -8.22 5.98
N ARG A 149 9.52 -9.16 6.93
CA ARG A 149 10.63 -9.98 7.45
C ARG A 149 11.34 -10.72 6.32
N SER A 150 10.59 -11.40 5.47
CA SER A 150 11.10 -12.18 4.33
C SER A 150 11.87 -11.26 3.36
N TRP A 151 11.25 -10.14 2.98
CA TRP A 151 11.87 -9.15 2.11
C TRP A 151 13.16 -8.57 2.69
N LEU A 152 13.14 -8.16 3.97
CA LEU A 152 14.30 -7.65 4.68
C LEU A 152 15.38 -8.70 4.92
N GLY A 153 15.08 -9.99 4.80
CA GLY A 153 16.08 -11.06 4.83
C GLY A 153 17.07 -10.98 3.66
N ASN A 154 16.66 -10.46 2.50
CA ASN A 154 17.50 -10.38 1.30
C ASN A 154 17.32 -9.07 0.49
N TRP A 155 16.90 -7.99 1.15
CA TRP A 155 16.53 -6.73 0.50
C TRP A 155 17.64 -6.12 -0.35
N ARG A 156 18.92 -6.33 -0.01
CA ARG A 156 20.06 -5.79 -0.78
C ARG A 156 20.12 -6.34 -2.20
N SER A 157 19.51 -7.49 -2.47
CA SER A 157 19.45 -8.07 -3.81
C SER A 157 18.35 -7.44 -4.67
N SER A 158 17.20 -7.12 -4.07
CA SER A 158 16.02 -6.58 -4.77
C SER A 158 15.97 -5.06 -4.78
N THR A 159 16.28 -4.43 -3.64
CA THR A 159 16.05 -3.00 -3.35
C THR A 159 17.26 -2.38 -2.63
N PRO A 160 18.49 -2.46 -3.21
CA PRO A 160 19.75 -2.08 -2.56
C PRO A 160 19.84 -0.63 -2.07
N HIS A 161 18.93 0.23 -2.51
CA HIS A 161 18.88 1.65 -2.15
C HIS A 161 17.89 1.98 -1.04
N LEU A 162 17.19 0.97 -0.49
CA LEU A 162 16.22 1.17 0.57
C LEU A 162 16.88 1.75 1.82
N ARG A 163 16.30 2.83 2.33
CA ARG A 163 16.80 3.58 3.50
C ARG A 163 15.76 3.71 4.58
N GLY A 164 14.47 3.75 4.22
CA GLY A 164 13.41 3.93 5.19
C GLY A 164 12.10 3.26 4.79
N ILE A 165 11.39 2.77 5.81
CA ILE A 165 10.02 2.32 5.73
C ILE A 165 9.18 3.17 6.69
N ARG A 166 8.05 3.66 6.22
CA ARG A 166 7.07 4.38 7.03
C ARG A 166 5.75 3.62 7.03
N LEU A 167 5.15 3.48 8.20
CA LEU A 167 3.78 2.98 8.36
C LEU A 167 2.90 4.13 8.83
N LEU A 168 1.87 4.45 8.04
CA LEU A 168 0.92 5.53 8.29
C LEU A 168 -0.44 4.93 8.67
N LEU A 169 -0.76 4.96 9.97
CA LEU A 169 -1.95 4.35 10.56
C LEU A 169 -3.00 5.41 10.88
N ARG A 170 -3.97 5.59 9.98
CA ARG A 170 -5.13 6.48 10.15
C ARG A 170 -6.33 5.79 10.79
N LYS A 171 -6.55 4.52 10.47
CA LYS A 171 -7.71 3.68 10.81
C LYS A 171 -7.33 2.40 11.59
N MET A 172 -6.20 1.76 11.29
CA MET A 172 -5.69 0.52 11.89
C MET A 172 -4.94 0.75 13.21
N ASP A 173 -5.64 1.09 14.28
CA ASP A 173 -4.98 1.29 15.58
C ASP A 173 -4.75 -0.03 16.34
N ALA A 174 -5.78 -0.88 16.40
CA ALA A 174 -5.79 -2.05 17.29
C ALA A 174 -4.93 -3.20 16.76
N GLU A 175 -4.87 -3.36 15.45
CA GLU A 175 -4.29 -4.50 14.76
C GLU A 175 -2.78 -4.32 14.62
N TRP A 176 -2.33 -3.12 14.24
CA TRP A 176 -0.94 -2.68 14.41
C TRP A 176 -0.67 -2.24 15.85
N GLY A 177 -0.98 -3.11 16.82
CA GLY A 177 -0.77 -2.85 18.24
C GLY A 177 0.71 -2.66 18.63
N PRO A 178 1.00 -2.28 19.89
CA PRO A 178 2.36 -2.07 20.37
C PRO A 178 3.35 -3.21 20.06
N PRO A 179 2.99 -4.51 20.20
CA PRO A 179 3.92 -5.60 19.89
C PRO A 179 4.31 -5.68 18.41
N MET A 180 3.36 -5.55 17.48
CA MET A 180 3.65 -5.59 16.05
C MET A 180 4.49 -4.40 15.59
N ARG A 181 4.17 -3.20 16.10
CA ARG A 181 4.97 -2.00 15.87
C ARG A 181 6.39 -2.13 16.44
N TYR A 182 6.54 -2.79 17.59
CA TYR A 182 7.86 -3.08 18.16
C TYR A 182 8.64 -4.07 17.28
N GLN A 183 8.01 -5.17 16.85
CA GLN A 183 8.63 -6.15 15.96
C GLN A 183 9.06 -5.55 14.62
N LEU A 184 8.24 -4.69 14.00
CA LEU A 184 8.63 -3.97 12.79
C LEU A 184 9.86 -3.08 13.02
N ARG A 185 9.93 -2.42 14.18
CA ARG A 185 11.10 -1.60 14.52
C ARG A 185 12.37 -2.44 14.66
N GLU A 186 12.28 -3.56 15.36
CA GLU A 186 13.41 -4.49 15.51
C GLU A 186 13.88 -5.04 14.16
N LEU A 187 12.95 -5.45 13.29
CA LEU A 187 13.24 -5.93 11.94
C LEU A 187 14.00 -4.88 11.11
N CYS A 188 13.50 -3.65 11.09
CA CYS A 188 14.14 -2.56 10.35
C CYS A 188 15.51 -2.22 10.95
N ALA A 189 15.63 -2.18 12.28
CA ALA A 189 16.89 -1.90 12.96
C ALA A 189 17.96 -2.96 12.65
N GLN A 190 17.60 -4.25 12.67
CA GLN A 190 18.50 -5.35 12.28
C GLN A 190 18.96 -5.25 10.82
N ALA A 191 18.08 -4.78 9.93
CA ALA A 191 18.41 -4.55 8.52
C ALA A 191 19.19 -3.24 8.25
N GLY A 192 19.34 -2.37 9.25
CA GLY A 192 19.94 -1.04 9.10
C GLY A 192 19.06 -0.02 8.37
N ILE A 193 17.74 -0.22 8.40
CA ILE A 193 16.73 0.59 7.71
C ILE A 193 16.01 1.48 8.72
N GLN A 194 15.78 2.74 8.37
CA GLN A 194 15.02 3.67 9.19
C GLN A 194 13.54 3.28 9.21
N VAL A 195 12.89 3.45 10.34
CA VAL A 195 11.47 3.14 10.49
C VAL A 195 10.75 4.31 11.16
N GLU A 196 9.67 4.75 10.52
CA GLU A 196 8.76 5.74 11.08
C GLU A 196 7.37 5.12 11.19
N ILE A 197 6.72 5.27 12.35
CA ILE A 197 5.33 4.84 12.52
C ILE A 197 4.54 6.05 12.98
N THR A 198 3.62 6.51 12.14
CA THR A 198 2.74 7.65 12.43
C THR A 198 1.34 7.12 12.68
N LYS A 199 0.74 7.52 13.80
CA LYS A 199 -0.64 7.18 14.16
C LYS A 199 -1.48 8.43 14.29
N PHE A 200 -2.74 8.35 13.84
CA PHE A 200 -3.71 9.45 14.01
C PHE A 200 -4.67 9.21 15.18
N ALA A 201 -4.83 7.96 15.63
CA ALA A 201 -5.58 7.59 16.83
C ALA A 201 -4.65 7.25 18.02
N ARG A 202 -5.15 7.49 19.24
CA ARG A 202 -4.46 7.16 20.50
C ARG A 202 -4.67 5.68 20.80
N ASP A 203 -3.62 5.01 21.31
CA ASP A 203 -3.73 3.64 21.84
C ASP A 203 -4.74 3.63 23.02
N LEU A 204 -5.99 3.25 22.76
CA LEU A 204 -7.01 3.14 23.82
C LEU A 204 -6.97 1.73 24.41
N GLY A 205 -6.41 1.60 25.62
CA GLY A 205 -6.66 0.44 26.48
C GLY A 205 -6.13 -0.90 25.99
N TRP A 206 -4.92 -0.95 25.41
CA TRP A 206 -4.24 -2.22 25.07
C TRP A 206 -4.10 -3.13 26.30
N LYS A 207 -5.01 -4.10 26.43
CA LYS A 207 -4.92 -5.24 27.34
C LYS A 207 -4.37 -6.41 26.52
N GLY A 208 -3.05 -6.46 26.39
CA GLY A 208 -2.38 -7.23 25.34
C GLY A 208 -2.89 -8.66 25.11
N PHE A 209 -2.92 -9.05 23.83
CA PHE A 209 -2.83 -10.45 23.46
C PHE A 209 -1.36 -10.87 23.54
N THR A 210 -1.06 -11.77 24.47
CA THR A 210 0.18 -12.54 24.45
C THR A 210 0.14 -13.49 23.26
N ILE A 211 1.05 -13.30 22.31
CA ILE A 211 1.37 -14.31 21.30
C ILE A 211 1.88 -15.53 22.09
N PRO A 212 1.30 -16.73 21.95
CA PRO A 212 1.83 -17.91 22.62
C PRO A 212 3.24 -18.20 22.07
N ASP A 213 4.21 -18.28 22.97
CA ASP A 213 5.56 -18.73 22.64
C ASP A 213 5.46 -20.10 21.96
N SER A 214 5.90 -20.16 20.71
CA SER A 214 6.05 -21.42 19.97
C SER A 214 7.21 -22.21 20.57
N ASN A 215 6.88 -23.24 21.35
CA ASN A 215 7.77 -24.35 21.71
C ASN A 215 7.90 -25.36 20.56
#